data_AF-A0A1M8A9R8-F1
#
_entry.id   AF-A0A1M8A9R8-F1
#
_cell.length_a   1.000
_cell.length_b   1.000
_cell.length_c   1.000
_cell.angle_alpha   90.00
_cell.angle_beta   90.00
_cell.angle_gamma   90.00
#
_symmetry.space_group_name_H-M   'P 1'
#
loop_
_entity.id
_entity.type
_entity.pdbx_description
1 polymer ?
#
loop_
_entity_poly.entity_id
_entity_poly.type
_entity_poly.pdbx_seq_one_letter_code
_entity_poly.pdbx_strand_id
1 'polypeptide(L)' 'MSLANSFYNIIVKRNSIYVGTIFAGAFGFGIAFDTLTEKWWDYHNKGKQWKDIRHKYVSDDAEE' A
#
# COMPACT_ATOMS: atom_id res chain seq x y z
N MET A 1 16.35 -3.09 -28.95
CA MET A 1 16.83 -3.10 -27.54
C MET A 1 15.79 -3.84 -26.71
N SER A 2 16.21 -4.78 -25.85
CA SER A 2 15.31 -5.44 -24.89
C SER A 2 14.90 -4.48 -23.77
N LEU A 3 13.67 -4.63 -23.23
CA LEU A 3 13.20 -3.88 -22.06
C LEU A 3 14.16 -4.00 -20.86
N ALA A 4 14.74 -5.19 -20.65
CA ALA A 4 15.71 -5.41 -19.59
C ALA A 4 16.99 -4.57 -19.80
N ASN A 5 17.45 -4.44 -21.05
CA ASN A 5 18.62 -3.62 -21.38
C ASN A 5 18.31 -2.13 -21.17
N SER A 6 17.11 -1.67 -21.50
CA SER A 6 16.69 -0.29 -21.24
C SER A 6 16.60 -0.02 -19.74
N PHE A 7 15.97 -0.91 -18.97
CA PHE A 7 15.89 -0.80 -17.51
C PHE A 7 17.26 -0.74 -16.84
N TYR A 8 18.16 -1.66 -17.22
CA TYR A 8 19.51 -1.69 -16.68
C TYR A 8 20.26 -0.39 -16.95
N ASN A 9 20.21 0.11 -18.18
CA ASN A 9 20.95 1.31 -18.56
C ASN A 9 20.40 2.59 -17.91
N ILE A 10 19.09 2.66 -17.64
CA ILE A 10 18.43 3.85 -17.08
C ILE A 10 18.52 3.87 -15.54
N ILE A 11 18.23 2.74 -14.89
CA ILE A 11 18.02 2.68 -13.44
C ILE A 11 19.20 2.02 -12.70
N VAL A 12 19.72 0.90 -13.21
CA VAL A 12 20.64 0.04 -12.46
C VAL A 12 22.11 0.44 -12.63
N LYS A 13 22.51 0.86 -13.83
CA LYS A 13 23.92 1.05 -14.20
C LYS A 13 24.66 2.11 -13.39
N ARG A 14 23.97 3.13 -12.87
CA ARG A 14 24.57 4.23 -12.07
C ARG A 14 24.14 4.11 -10.62
N ASN A 15 25.08 3.87 -9.71
CA ASN A 15 24.81 3.71 -8.27
C ASN A 15 24.00 4.86 -7.66
N SER A 16 24.31 6.11 -8.03
CA SER A 16 23.60 7.29 -7.54
C SER A 16 22.11 7.32 -7.94
N ILE A 17 21.77 6.75 -9.10
CA ILE A 17 20.39 6.63 -9.58
C ILE A 17 19.75 5.37 -8.97
N TYR A 18 20.49 4.27 -8.92
CA TYR A 18 20.02 2.98 -8.42
C TYR A 18 19.51 3.07 -6.98
N VAL A 19 20.33 3.55 -6.04
CA VAL A 19 19.96 3.67 -4.64
C VAL A 19 18.81 4.66 -4.44
N GLY A 20 18.86 5.81 -5.12
CA GLY A 20 17.78 6.81 -5.05
C GLY A 20 16.44 6.27 -5.56
N THR A 21 16.47 5.48 -6.64
CA THR A 21 15.28 4.83 -7.21
C THR A 21 14.72 3.77 -6.27
N ILE A 22 15.58 2.99 -5.60
CA ILE A 22 15.13 2.01 -4.59
C ILE A 22 14.41 2.73 -3.45
N PHE A 23 14.96 3.82 -2.91
CA PHE A 23 14.31 4.55 -1.82
C PHE A 23 12.98 5.19 -2.23
N ALA A 24 12.95 5.85 -3.38
CA ALA A 24 11.71 6.42 -3.92
C ALA A 24 10.66 5.33 -4.17
N GLY A 25 11.09 4.21 -4.76
CA GLY A 25 10.26 3.05 -5.03
C GLY A 25 9.73 2.41 -3.75
N ALA A 26 10.56 2.20 -2.73
CA ALA A 26 10.15 1.62 -1.45
C ALA A 26 9.14 2.51 -0.73
N PHE A 27 9.36 3.83 -0.70
CA PHE A 27 8.44 4.77 -0.08
C PHE A 27 7.08 4.78 -0.78
N GLY A 28 7.07 4.92 -2.12
CA GLY A 28 5.83 4.89 -2.89
C GLY A 28 5.11 3.54 -2.83
N PHE A 29 5.88 2.44 -2.88
CA PHE A 29 5.34 1.09 -2.78
C PHE A 29 4.70 0.84 -1.42
N GLY A 30 5.32 1.26 -0.31
CA GLY A 30 4.75 1.07 1.03
C GLY A 30 3.34 1.67 1.14
N ILE A 31 3.18 2.93 0.76
CA ILE A 31 1.89 3.63 0.79
C ILE A 31 0.86 2.93 -0.10
N ALA A 32 1.25 2.60 -1.34
CA ALA A 32 0.35 1.97 -2.30
C ALA A 32 -0.05 0.56 -1.86
N PHE A 33 0.91 -0.24 -1.41
CA PHE A 33 0.70 -1.62 -0.99
C PHE A 33 -0.20 -1.71 0.23
N ASP A 34 0.05 -0.89 1.26
CA ASP A 34 -0.78 -0.84 2.46
C ASP A 34 -2.22 -0.47 2.11
N THR A 35 -2.40 0.63 1.34
CA THR A 35 -3.73 1.11 0.94
C THR A 35 -4.50 0.08 0.12
N LEU A 36 -3.85 -0.56 -0.85
CA LEU A 36 -4.50 -1.52 -1.73
C LEU A 36 -4.84 -2.81 -0.99
N THR A 37 -3.93 -3.29 -0.16
CA THR A 37 -4.11 -4.53 0.59
C THR A 37 -5.19 -4.36 1.66
N GLU A 38 -5.22 -3.23 2.37
CA GLU A 38 -6.29 -2.93 3.34
C GLU A 38 -7.65 -2.83 2.65
N LYS A 39 -7.75 -2.13 1.52
CA LYS A 39 -8.99 -2.09 0.73
C LYS A 39 -9.45 -3.45 0.26
N TRP A 40 -8.53 -4.28 -0.21
CA TRP A 40 -8.84 -5.64 -0.64
C TRP A 40 -9.33 -6.48 0.55
N TRP A 41 -8.64 -6.39 1.68
CA TRP A 41 -9.02 -7.07 2.92
C TRP A 41 -10.41 -6.65 3.37
N ASP A 42 -10.70 -5.35 3.30
CA ASP A 42 -11.98 -4.78 3.70
C ASP A 42 -13.12 -5.27 2.86
N TYR A 43 -12.92 -5.27 1.55
CA TYR A 43 -13.89 -5.76 0.61
C TYR A 43 -14.16 -7.26 0.82
N HIS A 44 -13.10 -8.05 1.02
CA HIS A 44 -13.21 -9.49 1.20
C HIS A 44 -13.90 -9.88 2.52
N ASN A 45 -13.68 -9.11 3.59
CA ASN A 45 -14.21 -9.37 4.93
C ASN A 45 -15.42 -8.51 5.30
N LYS A 46 -16.06 -7.89 4.32
CA LYS A 46 -17.19 -6.97 4.53
C LYS A 46 -18.29 -7.61 5.38
N GLY A 47 -18.75 -6.88 6.38
CA GLY A 47 -19.80 -7.30 7.31
C GLY A 47 -19.33 -8.17 8.46
N LYS A 48 -18.04 -8.54 8.49
CA LYS A 48 -17.41 -9.29 9.60
C LYS A 48 -16.51 -8.42 10.47
N GLN A 49 -16.04 -7.30 9.95
CA GLN A 49 -15.09 -6.46 10.66
C GLN A 49 -15.78 -5.64 11.75
N TRP A 50 -15.05 -5.32 12.81
CA TRP A 50 -15.58 -4.47 13.88
C TRP A 50 -16.12 -3.14 13.34
N LYS A 51 -15.40 -2.48 12.43
CA LYS A 51 -15.86 -1.24 11.77
C LYS A 51 -17.19 -1.39 11.02
N ASP A 52 -17.53 -2.59 10.57
CA ASP A 52 -18.80 -2.86 9.88
C ASP A 52 -19.96 -3.13 10.86
N ILE A 53 -19.67 -3.68 12.05
CA ILE A 53 -20.70 -4.15 13.00
C ILE A 53 -20.77 -3.35 14.30
N ARG A 54 -19.84 -2.41 14.56
CA ARG A 54 -19.76 -1.62 15.80
C ARG A 54 -21.08 -0.95 16.15
N HIS A 55 -21.77 -0.40 15.14
CA HIS A 55 -23.06 0.28 15.28
C HIS A 55 -24.16 -0.57 15.91
N LYS A 56 -24.01 -1.90 15.95
CA LYS A 56 -24.98 -2.80 16.59
C LYS A 56 -24.79 -2.93 18.10
N TYR A 57 -23.64 -2.50 18.61
CA TYR A 57 -23.20 -2.81 19.98
C TYR A 57 -22.80 -1.58 20.79
N VAL A 58 -22.49 -0.47 20.12
CA VAL A 58 -22.20 0.81 20.78
C VAL A 58 -23.35 1.76 20.48
N SER A 59 -24.12 2.11 21.49
CA SER A 59 -25.09 3.21 21.48
C SER A 59 -24.35 4.54 21.64
N ASP A 60 -24.85 5.60 21.00
CA ASP A 60 -24.28 6.97 21.04
C ASP A 60 -24.18 7.54 22.49
N ASP A 61 -24.87 6.92 23.46
CA ASP A 61 -24.90 7.32 24.88
C ASP A 61 -23.67 6.89 25.71
N ALA A 62 -22.69 6.20 25.10
CA ALA A 62 -21.44 5.80 25.78
C ALA A 62 -20.26 6.76 25.55
N GLU A 63 -20.52 7.91 24.89
CA GLU A 63 -19.54 8.97 24.60
C GLU A 63 -19.84 10.31 25.33
N GLU A 64 -20.63 10.28 26.42
CA GLU A 64 -20.54 11.28 27.52
C GLU A 64 -19.67 10.74 28.67
#